data_AF-A0A8H7P3Z9-F1
#
_entry.id   AF-A0A8H7P3Z9-F1
#
_cell.length_a   1.000
_cell.length_b   1.000
_cell.length_c   1.000
_cell.angle_alpha   90.00
_cell.angle_beta   90.00
_cell.angle_gamma   90.00
#
_symmetry.space_group_name_H-M   'P 1'
#
loop_
_entity.id
_entity.type
_entity.pdbx_description
1 polymer ?
#
loop_
_entity_poly.entity_id
_entity_poly.type
_entity_poly.pdbx_seq_one_letter_code
_entity_poly.pdbx_strand_id
1 'polypeptide(L)'
;MDSKTLIDAQFDRAVEIVQSLPKTGPIQTGYEEKLTMYSLYKQATVGNVQSPRPSVWDMLGRAKWDAWAKHKDLDSYEAKWLYVEALLKVSHHDSAGTYEIHSPC
;
A
#
# COMPACT_ATOMS: atom_id res chain seq x y z
N MET A 1 -25.69 -9.86 2.97
CA MET A 1 -24.61 -8.92 2.60
C MET A 1 -23.45 -9.77 2.15
N ASP A 2 -23.10 -9.70 0.87
CA ASP A 2 -22.04 -10.53 0.27
C ASP A 2 -20.65 -10.08 0.74
N SER A 3 -19.76 -11.02 1.07
CA SER A 3 -18.43 -10.71 1.60
C SER A 3 -17.58 -9.85 0.64
N LYS A 4 -17.81 -9.99 -0.68
CA LYS A 4 -17.14 -9.20 -1.72
C LYS A 4 -17.47 -7.71 -1.63
N THR A 5 -18.74 -7.37 -1.46
CA THR A 5 -19.17 -5.96 -1.40
C THR A 5 -18.69 -5.27 -0.13
N LEU A 6 -18.56 -6.02 0.96
CA LEU A 6 -17.96 -5.52 2.20
C LEU A 6 -16.48 -5.17 2.03
N ILE A 7 -15.70 -6.06 1.41
CA ILE A 7 -14.28 -5.81 1.14
C ILE A 7 -14.09 -4.66 0.16
N ASP A 8 -14.95 -4.53 -0.86
CA ASP A 8 -14.92 -3.41 -1.78
C ASP A 8 -15.11 -2.07 -1.04
N ALA A 9 -16.12 -1.98 -0.17
CA ALA A 9 -16.36 -0.78 0.63
C ALA A 9 -15.21 -0.47 1.61
N GLN A 10 -14.63 -1.49 2.23
CA GLN A 10 -13.47 -1.32 3.11
C GLN A 10 -12.23 -0.85 2.33
N PHE A 11 -12.02 -1.40 1.13
CA PHE A 11 -10.93 -1.01 0.26
C PHE A 11 -11.06 0.45 -0.19
N ASP A 12 -12.25 0.86 -0.65
CA ASP A 12 -12.48 2.25 -1.06
C ASP A 12 -12.21 3.21 0.09
N ARG A 13 -12.69 2.87 1.29
CA ARG A 13 -12.44 3.67 2.49
C ARG A 13 -10.96 3.70 2.87
N ALA A 14 -10.26 2.57 2.77
CA ALA A 14 -8.82 2.48 3.03
C ALA A 14 -8.02 3.34 2.05
N VAL A 15 -8.39 3.34 0.77
CA VAL A 15 -7.77 4.18 -0.27
C VAL A 15 -7.98 5.66 0.03
N GLU A 16 -9.19 6.07 0.41
CA GLU A 16 -9.47 7.46 0.81
C GLU A 16 -8.62 7.90 2.01
N ILE A 17 -8.48 7.04 3.02
CA ILE A 17 -7.65 7.31 4.20
C ILE A 17 -6.22 7.57 3.74
N VAL A 18 -5.63 6.65 2.97
CA VAL A 18 -4.25 6.73 2.50
C VAL A 18 -3.99 7.96 1.63
N GLN A 19 -4.95 8.34 0.79
CA GLN A 19 -4.86 9.56 -0.03
C GLN A 19 -4.98 10.84 0.79
N SER A 20 -5.74 10.78 1.89
CA SER A 20 -5.93 11.91 2.81
C SER A 20 -4.81 12.04 3.84
N LEU A 21 -3.95 11.02 3.99
CA LEU A 21 -2.82 11.09 4.93
C LEU A 21 -1.83 12.17 4.48
N PRO A 22 -1.49 13.12 5.37
CA PRO A 22 -0.44 14.09 5.06
C PRO A 22 0.89 13.35 4.90
N LYS A 23 1.74 13.83 3.98
CA LYS A 23 3.10 13.29 3.77
C LYS A 23 3.97 13.36 5.02
N THR A 24 3.60 14.22 5.97
CA THR A 24 4.21 14.42 7.27
C THR A 24 3.08 14.37 8.29
N GLY A 25 2.90 13.22 8.93
CA GLY A 25 1.84 12.94 9.89
C GLY A 25 2.26 11.83 10.85
N PRO A 26 1.45 11.55 11.89
CA PRO A 26 1.73 10.49 12.85
C PRO A 26 1.95 9.17 12.11
N ILE A 27 1.02 8.79 11.24
CA ILE A 27 1.10 7.58 10.40
C ILE A 27 2.20 7.72 9.35
N GLN A 28 3.40 7.26 9.71
CA GLN A 28 4.53 7.19 8.78
C GLN A 28 4.52 5.85 8.05
N THR A 29 4.03 5.86 6.80
CA THR A 29 4.23 4.72 5.90
C THR A 29 5.68 4.73 5.41
N GLY A 30 6.43 3.68 5.78
CA GLY A 30 7.78 3.46 5.28
C GLY A 30 7.78 3.21 3.77
N TYR A 31 8.98 3.18 3.19
CA TYR A 31 9.13 3.03 1.73
C TYR A 31 8.57 1.70 1.23
N GLU A 32 8.79 0.62 1.98
CA GLU A 32 8.34 -0.73 1.61
C GLU A 32 6.82 -0.89 1.74
N GLU A 33 6.23 -0.27 2.77
CA GLU A 33 4.78 -0.25 2.95
C GLU A 33 4.11 0.53 1.81
N LYS A 34 4.66 1.69 1.43
CA LYS A 34 4.16 2.46 0.27
C LYS A 34 4.19 1.64 -1.02
N LEU A 35 5.28 0.89 -1.25
CA LEU A 35 5.40 0.03 -2.43
C LEU A 35 4.40 -1.12 -2.41
N THR A 36 4.20 -1.74 -1.24
CA THR A 36 3.24 -2.85 -1.04
C THR A 36 1.81 -2.38 -1.23
N MET A 37 1.45 -1.24 -0.66
CA MET A 37 0.11 -0.66 -0.84
C MET A 37 -0.12 -0.27 -2.30
N TYR A 38 0.89 0.31 -2.96
CA TYR A 38 0.81 0.63 -4.39
C TYR A 38 0.59 -0.62 -5.25
N SER A 39 1.36 -1.69 -5.02
CA SER A 39 1.27 -2.91 -5.82
C SER A 39 -0.09 -3.60 -5.69
N LEU A 40 -0.61 -3.70 -4.46
CA LEU A 40 -1.93 -4.25 -4.17
C LEU A 40 -3.05 -3.39 -4.76
N TYR A 41 -2.96 -2.06 -4.65
CA TYR A 41 -3.91 -1.15 -5.27
C TYR A 41 -3.96 -1.32 -6.80
N LYS A 42 -2.79 -1.41 -7.45
CA LYS A 42 -2.70 -1.64 -8.89
C LYS A 42 -3.29 -2.99 -9.29
N GLN A 43 -3.01 -4.05 -8.52
CA GLN A 43 -3.57 -5.37 -8.78
C GLN A 43 -5.09 -5.41 -8.58
N ALA A 44 -5.61 -4.75 -7.54
CA ALA A 44 -7.05 -4.68 -7.26
C ALA A 44 -7.84 -3.94 -8.35
N THR A 45 -7.26 -2.88 -8.92
CA THR A 45 -7.95 -1.97 -9.86
C THR A 45 -7.69 -2.28 -11.33
N VAL A 46 -6.44 -2.63 -11.68
CA VAL A 46 -5.99 -2.88 -13.06
C VAL A 46 -5.83 -4.38 -13.34
N GLY A 47 -5.62 -5.19 -12.29
CA GLY A 47 -5.25 -6.59 -12.44
C GLY A 47 -3.77 -6.76 -12.77
N ASN A 48 -3.46 -7.85 -13.48
CA ASN A 48 -2.09 -8.24 -13.80
C ASN A 48 -1.30 -7.14 -14.53
N VAL A 49 -0.03 -7.00 -14.16
CA VAL A 49 0.89 -6.10 -14.84
C VAL A 49 1.06 -6.50 -16.32
N GLN A 50 0.79 -5.56 -17.21
CA GLN A 50 0.94 -5.74 -18.67
C GLN A 50 2.05 -4.85 -19.26
N SER A 51 2.48 -3.83 -18.52
CA SER A 51 3.52 -2.91 -18.98
C SER A 51 4.90 -3.54 -18.96
N PRO A 52 5.81 -3.17 -19.88
CA PRO A 52 7.20 -3.61 -19.81
C PRO A 52 7.89 -3.03 -18.57
N ARG A 53 8.92 -3.74 -18.12
CA ARG A 53 9.73 -3.32 -16.98
C ARG A 53 10.47 -2.00 -17.27
N PRO A 54 10.40 -1.00 -16.39
CA PRO A 54 11.09 0.29 -16.56
C PRO A 54 12.62 0.17 -16.64
N SER A 55 13.25 1.21 -17.18
CA SER A 55 14.71 1.32 -17.31
C SER A 55 15.41 1.25 -15.95
N VAL A 56 16.63 0.72 -15.92
CA VAL A 56 17.44 0.58 -14.70
C VAL A 56 17.78 1.92 -14.02
N TRP A 57 17.73 3.02 -14.78
CA TRP A 57 17.96 4.37 -14.28
C TRP A 57 16.76 4.93 -13.51
N ASP A 58 15.55 4.37 -13.69
CA ASP A 58 14.36 4.72 -12.90
C ASP A 58 14.17 3.71 -11.76
N MET A 59 14.95 3.89 -10.69
CA MET A 59 14.91 2.98 -9.53
C MET A 59 13.52 2.91 -8.89
N LEU A 60 12.81 4.03 -8.81
CA LEU A 60 11.48 4.10 -8.20
C LEU A 60 10.42 3.41 -9.08
N GLY A 61 10.40 3.71 -10.38
CA GLY A 61 9.51 3.05 -11.32
C GLY A 61 9.76 1.55 -11.39
N ARG A 62 11.03 1.13 -11.38
CA ARG A 62 11.44 -0.27 -11.32
C ARG A 62 10.97 -0.94 -10.03
N ALA A 63 11.13 -0.30 -8.87
CA ALA A 63 10.65 -0.84 -7.60
C ALA A 63 9.12 -1.00 -7.56
N LYS A 64 8.37 -0.01 -8.06
CA LYS A 64 6.91 -0.06 -8.20
C LYS A 64 6.46 -1.18 -9.13
N TRP A 65 7.12 -1.31 -10.28
CA TRP A 65 6.84 -2.36 -11.26
C TRP A 65 7.16 -3.74 -10.70
N ASP A 66 8.33 -3.90 -10.07
CA ASP A 66 8.75 -5.16 -9.46
C ASP A 66 7.79 -5.56 -8.33
N ALA A 67 7.33 -4.61 -7.50
CA ALA A 67 6.32 -4.87 -6.47
C ALA A 67 4.99 -5.31 -7.07
N TRP A 68 4.49 -4.65 -8.12
CA TRP A 68 3.25 -5.04 -8.80
C TRP A 68 3.37 -6.40 -9.49
N ALA A 69 4.49 -6.67 -10.16
CA ALA A 69 4.76 -7.94 -10.82
C ALA A 69 4.81 -9.13 -9.86
N LYS A 70 5.20 -8.93 -8.59
CA LYS A 70 5.18 -9.98 -7.55
C LYS A 70 3.77 -10.48 -7.23
N HIS A 71 2.73 -9.66 -7.42
CA HIS A 71 1.34 -10.02 -7.17
C HIS A 71 0.60 -10.41 -8.46
N LYS A 72 1.33 -10.77 -9.52
CA LYS A 72 0.71 -11.29 -10.73
C LYS A 72 -0.12 -12.54 -10.38
N ASP A 73 -1.28 -12.65 -11.02
CA ASP A 73 -2.25 -13.73 -10.87
C ASP A 73 -3.00 -13.74 -9.52
N LEU A 74 -2.78 -12.72 -8.69
CA LEU A 74 -3.59 -12.47 -7.48
C LEU A 74 -4.98 -11.96 -7.87
N ASP A 75 -6.02 -12.54 -7.29
CA ASP A 75 -7.41 -12.13 -7.56
C ASP A 75 -7.67 -10.70 -7.05
N SER A 76 -8.59 -9.97 -7.69
CA SER A 76 -8.96 -8.62 -7.28
C SER A 76 -9.49 -8.57 -5.84
N TYR A 77 -10.30 -9.57 -5.44
CA TYR A 77 -10.83 -9.64 -4.09
C TYR A 77 -9.71 -9.83 -3.05
N GLU A 78 -8.77 -10.72 -3.34
CA GLU A 78 -7.64 -11.00 -2.45
C GLU A 78 -6.68 -9.80 -2.37
N ALA A 79 -6.46 -9.10 -3.47
CA ALA A 79 -5.69 -7.85 -3.51
C ALA A 79 -6.29 -6.77 -2.61
N LYS A 80 -7.62 -6.59 -2.65
CA LYS A 80 -8.34 -5.63 -1.81
C LYS A 80 -8.25 -6.00 -0.33
N TRP A 81 -8.42 -7.28 -0.01
CA TRP A 81 -8.30 -7.78 1.35
C TRP A 81 -6.89 -7.54 1.92
N LEU A 82 -5.85 -7.89 1.16
CA LEU A 82 -4.45 -7.64 1.55
C LEU A 82 -4.14 -6.14 1.70
N TYR A 83 -4.75 -5.27 0.89
CA TYR A 83 -4.57 -3.82 1.00
C TYR A 83 -5.11 -3.28 2.32
N VAL A 84 -6.31 -3.72 2.72
CA VAL A 84 -6.92 -3.37 4.00
C VAL A 84 -6.06 -3.88 5.16
N GLU A 85 -5.57 -5.13 5.07
CA GLU A 85 -4.67 -5.70 6.08
C GLU A 85 -3.36 -4.91 6.20
N ALA A 86 -2.75 -4.52 5.08
CA ALA A 86 -1.53 -3.73 5.07
C ALA A 86 -1.72 -2.35 5.75
N LEU A 87 -2.86 -1.69 5.50
CA LEU A 87 -3.18 -0.42 6.16
C LEU A 87 -3.36 -0.59 7.68
N LEU A 88 -4.01 -1.66 8.11
CA LEU A 88 -4.16 -1.98 9.54
C LEU A 88 -2.78 -2.18 10.19
N LYS A 89 -1.89 -2.95 9.56
CA LYS A 89 -0.52 -3.17 10.03
C LYS A 89 0.25 -1.87 10.20
N VAL A 90 0.17 -0.97 9.21
CA VAL A 90 0.78 0.37 9.28
C VAL A 90 0.22 1.17 10.47
N SER A 91 -1.10 1.12 10.66
CA SER A 91 -1.76 1.84 11.75
C SER A 91 -1.36 1.32 13.14
N HIS A 92 -1.08 0.01 13.27
CA HIS A 92 -0.63 -0.59 14.52
C HIS A 92 0.87 -0.39 14.81
N HIS A 93 1.71 -0.28 13.78
CA HIS A 93 3.14 0.01 13.94
C HIS A 93 3.38 1.41 14.52
N ASP A 94 2.52 2.38 14.18
CA ASP A 94 2.61 3.77 14.65
C ASP A 94 2.44 3.90 16.18
N SER A 95 1.68 3.00 16.79
CA SER A 95 1.46 2.95 18.24
C SER A 95 2.70 2.55 19.05
N ALA A 96 3.81 2.16 18.39
CA ALA A 96 5.08 1.81 19.04
C ALA A 96 6.20 2.85 18.78
N GLY A 97 5.94 3.93 18.03
CA GLY A 97 6.99 4.80 17.49
C GLY A 97 7.15 6.19 18.11
N THR A 98 6.39 6.57 19.14
CA THR A 98 6.52 7.90 19.75
C THR A 98 7.44 7.90 20.97
N TYR A 99 8.74 7.67 20.79
CA TYR A 99 9.78 8.31 21.62
C TYR A 99 11.15 8.38 20.93
N GLU A 100 11.28 9.13 19.83
CA GLU A 100 12.59 9.76 19.53
C GLU A 100 12.37 11.24 19.24
N ILE A 101 11.86 11.93 20.25
CA ILE A 101 11.93 13.39 20.31
C ILE A 101 13.19 13.78 21.10
N HIS A 102 14.19 14.21 20.34
CA HIS A 102 15.03 15.35 20.65
C HIS A 102 15.94 15.22 21.90
N SER A 103 17.21 14.85 21.68
CA SER A 103 18.32 15.32 22.53
C SER A 103 18.86 16.64 21.96
N PRO A 104 18.51 17.81 22.53
CA PRO A 104 19.33 18.99 22.44
C PRO A 104 20.37 18.98 23.57
N CYS A 105 21.65 18.98 23.16
CA CYS A 105 22.87 19.20 23.95
C CYS A 105 23.23 18.20 25.06
#